data_AF-A0A8X6KUH8-F1
#
_entry.id   AF-A0A8X6KUH8-F1
#
_cell.length_a   1.000
_cell.length_b   1.000
_cell.length_c   1.000
_cell.angle_alpha   90.00
_cell.angle_beta   90.00
_cell.angle_gamma   90.00
#
_symmetry.space_group_name_H-M   'P 1'
#
loop_
_entity.id
_entity.type
_entity.pdbx_description
1 polymer ?
#
loop_
_entity_poly.entity_id
_entity_poly.type
_entity_poly.pdbx_seq_one_letter_code
_entity_poly.pdbx_strand_id
1 'polypeptide(L)'
;MMLDKWTQKKTLRNLQLRYWWPNIRKDCNAYVRSCHKGQIVNRCTANAYGLLQQLPIPSTPWEVVYADHVICLPQTRNGNTNMLVQIDHAM
;
A
#
# COMPACT_ATOMS: atom_id res chain seq x y z
N MET A 1 9.82 6.39 15.50
CA MET A 1 8.46 6.60 16.04
C MET A 1 7.55 5.51 15.51
N MET A 2 7.25 4.51 16.34
CA MET A 2 6.31 3.43 15.98
C MET A 2 4.92 4.04 15.92
N LEU A 3 4.31 4.07 14.73
CA LEU A 3 2.89 4.40 14.60
C LEU A 3 2.10 3.32 15.35
N ASP A 4 1.50 3.67 16.49
CA ASP A 4 0.66 2.75 17.24
C ASP A 4 -0.49 2.27 16.36
N LYS A 5 -0.37 1.04 15.85
CA LYS A 5 -1.42 0.38 15.08
C LYS A 5 -2.54 -0.06 16.03
N TRP A 6 -3.63 0.71 16.05
CA TRP A 6 -4.87 0.43 16.78
C TRP A 6 -5.68 -0.71 16.15
N THR A 7 -5.13 -1.93 16.16
CA THR A 7 -5.84 -3.11 15.66
C THR A 7 -6.88 -3.60 16.67
N GLN A 8 -7.98 -4.19 16.18
CA GLN A 8 -9.02 -4.79 17.02
C GLN A 8 -8.45 -5.77 18.05
N LYS A 9 -7.48 -6.59 17.63
CA LYS A 9 -6.81 -7.58 18.48
C LYS A 9 -5.99 -6.93 19.61
N LYS A 10 -5.20 -5.89 19.30
CA LYS A 10 -4.38 -5.17 20.29
C LYS A 10 -5.27 -4.44 21.30
N THR A 11 -6.29 -3.73 20.82
CA THR A 11 -7.24 -2.99 21.66
C THR A 11 -8.02 -3.92 22.57
N LEU A 12 -8.53 -5.04 22.05
CA LEU A 12 -9.28 -6.01 22.85
C LEU A 12 -8.41 -6.64 23.95
N ARG A 13 -7.17 -7.04 23.62
CA ARG A 13 -6.23 -7.58 24.62
C ARG A 13 -6.00 -6.59 25.76
N ASN A 14 -5.80 -5.32 25.44
CA ASN A 14 -5.59 -4.28 26.46
C ASN A 14 -6.82 -4.06 27.34
N LEU A 15 -8.02 -4.08 26.77
CA LEU A 15 -9.26 -3.93 27.54
C LEU A 15 -9.47 -5.11 28.49
N GLN A 16 -9.24 -6.34 28.01
CA GLN A 16 -9.41 -7.56 28.80
C GLN A 16 -8.42 -7.72 29.96
N LEU A 17 -7.30 -6.97 29.97
CA LEU A 17 -6.35 -6.99 31.08
C LEU A 17 -6.88 -6.27 32.33
N ARG A 18 -7.84 -5.36 32.19
CA ARG A 18 -8.26 -4.45 33.27
C ARG A 18 -9.77 -4.36 33.46
N TYR A 19 -10.54 -4.75 32.44
CA TYR A 19 -11.98 -4.55 32.40
C TYR A 19 -12.68 -5.78 31.85
N TRP A 20 -13.94 -5.95 32.28
CA TRP A 20 -14.82 -7.00 31.78
C TRP A 20 -16.27 -6.51 31.75
N TRP A 21 -17.00 -6.84 30.69
CA TRP A 21 -18.45 -6.68 30.59
C TRP A 21 -19.03 -7.57 29.48
N PRO A 22 -20.34 -7.88 29.49
CA PRO A 22 -21.00 -8.59 28.40
C PRO A 22 -20.82 -7.83 27.08
N ASN A 23 -20.38 -8.51 26.01
CA ASN A 23 -20.14 -7.93 24.68
C ASN A 23 -18.91 -7.03 24.52
N ILE A 24 -17.94 -7.03 25.44
CA ILE A 24 -16.66 -6.28 25.33
C ILE A 24 -15.97 -6.39 23.95
N ARG A 25 -16.04 -7.57 23.32
CA ARG A 25 -15.50 -7.79 21.97
C ARG A 25 -16.27 -7.01 20.89
N LYS A 26 -17.61 -6.98 20.97
CA LYS A 26 -18.47 -6.28 20.01
C LYS A 26 -18.23 -4.78 20.10
N ASP A 27 -18.15 -4.25 21.32
CA ASP A 27 -17.94 -2.82 21.56
C ASP A 27 -16.54 -2.37 21.15
N CYS A 28 -15.51 -3.18 21.46
CA CYS A 28 -14.16 -2.94 20.98
C CYS A 28 -14.10 -2.90 19.45
N ASN A 29 -14.79 -3.81 18.77
CA ASN A 29 -14.83 -3.83 17.31
C ASN A 29 -15.55 -2.61 16.74
N ALA A 30 -16.66 -2.18 17.35
CA ALA A 30 -17.40 -0.98 16.96
C ALA A 30 -16.54 0.28 17.13
N TYR A 31 -15.88 0.43 18.27
CA TYR A 31 -15.02 1.57 18.59
C TYR A 31 -13.81 1.66 17.64
N VAL A 32 -13.11 0.55 17.41
CA VAL A 32 -11.95 0.54 16.50
C VAL A 32 -12.40 0.84 15.06
N ARG A 33 -13.58 0.38 14.65
CA ARG A 33 -14.14 0.70 13.33
C ARG A 33 -14.59 2.16 13.20
N SER A 34 -15.05 2.82 14.26
CA SER A 34 -15.45 4.24 14.21
C SER A 34 -14.29 5.22 14.35
N CYS A 35 -13.09 4.75 14.69
CA CYS A 35 -11.94 5.62 14.92
C CYS A 35 -11.34 6.15 13.60
N HIS A 36 -11.55 7.43 13.30
CA HIS A 36 -11.03 8.09 12.09
C HIS A 36 -9.51 7.98 11.94
N LYS A 37 -8.74 8.26 13.01
CA LYS A 37 -7.26 8.10 13.01
C LYS A 37 -6.85 6.65 12.72
N GLY A 38 -7.57 5.70 13.32
CA GLY A 38 -7.35 4.27 13.11
C GLY A 38 -7.60 3.83 11.67
N GLN A 39 -8.65 4.35 11.04
CA GLN A 39 -9.00 4.06 9.64
C GLN A 39 -7.96 4.60 8.65
N ILE A 40 -7.42 5.81 8.89
CA ILE A 40 -6.40 6.42 8.04
C ILE A 40 -5.08 5.64 8.11
N VAL A 41 -4.65 5.29 9.33
CA VAL A 41 -3.33 4.69 9.57
C VAL A 41 -3.34 3.18 9.30
N ASN A 42 -4.45 2.49 9.60
CA ASN A 42 -4.61 1.05 9.39
C ASN A 42 -5.51 0.78 8.18
N ARG A 43 -5.17 1.37 7.02
CA ARG A 43 -5.86 1.04 5.76
C ARG A 43 -5.87 -0.47 5.56
N CYS A 44 -7.03 -0.99 5.15
CA CYS A 44 -7.22 -2.41 4.84
C CYS A 44 -6.13 -2.89 3.86
N THR A 45 -5.30 -3.83 4.31
CA THR A 45 -4.41 -4.62 3.44
C THR A 45 -5.17 -5.71 2.68
N ALA A 46 -6.50 -5.75 2.79
CA ALA A 46 -7.35 -6.86 2.37
C ALA A 46 -7.86 -6.75 0.92
N ASN A 47 -7.68 -5.60 0.26
CA ASN A 47 -7.83 -5.61 -1.17
C ASN A 47 -6.54 -6.21 -1.72
N ALA A 48 -6.62 -7.45 -2.20
CA ALA A 48 -5.76 -7.85 -3.30
C ALA A 48 -5.88 -6.70 -4.31
N TYR A 49 -4.76 -6.07 -4.65
CA TYR A 49 -4.69 -5.18 -5.80
C TYR A 49 -5.51 -5.89 -6.88
N GLY A 50 -6.61 -5.28 -7.35
CA GLY A 50 -7.56 -5.95 -8.23
C GLY A 50 -6.80 -6.67 -9.34
N LEU A 51 -7.38 -7.74 -9.91
CA LEU A 51 -6.74 -8.50 -11.00
C LEU A 51 -6.06 -7.52 -11.95
N LEU A 52 -4.73 -7.57 -12.03
CA LEU A 52 -3.96 -6.69 -12.89
C LEU A 52 -4.49 -6.93 -14.30
N GLN A 53 -5.22 -5.96 -14.85
CA GLN A 53 -5.73 -6.06 -16.20
C GLN A 53 -4.52 -5.92 -17.12
N GLN A 54 -4.16 -7.02 -17.76
CA GLN A 54 -3.13 -6.99 -18.79
C GLN A 54 -3.59 -6.08 -19.92
N LEU A 55 -2.68 -5.24 -20.41
CA LEU A 55 -2.91 -4.49 -21.64
C LEU A 55 -3.03 -5.49 -22.80
N PRO A 56 -3.84 -5.18 -23.83
CA PRO A 56 -3.87 -5.99 -25.04
C PRO A 56 -2.47 -6.04 -25.66
N ILE A 57 -2.10 -7.19 -26.21
CA ILE A 57 -0.82 -7.37 -26.89
C ILE A 57 -0.83 -6.50 -28.16
N PRO A 58 0.12 -5.57 -28.32
CA PRO A 58 0.22 -4.74 -29.51
C PRO A 58 0.53 -5.59 -30.74
N SER A 59 0.02 -5.15 -31.88
CA SER A 59 0.16 -5.83 -33.17
C SER A 59 1.36 -5.32 -33.98
N THR A 60 1.82 -4.11 -33.66
CA THR A 60 2.92 -3.44 -34.35
C THR A 60 3.96 -2.90 -33.37
N PRO A 61 5.26 -2.87 -33.75
CA PRO A 61 6.29 -2.26 -32.93
C PRO A 61 5.93 -0.80 -32.58
N TRP A 62 6.28 -0.38 -31.36
CA TRP A 62 6.07 0.98 -30.86
C TRP A 62 4.61 1.41 -30.63
N GLU A 63 3.65 0.49 -30.72
CA GLU A 63 2.23 0.77 -30.44
C GLU A 63 1.98 1.04 -28.94
N VAL A 64 2.71 0.32 -28.07
CA VAL A 64 2.70 0.51 -26.62
C VAL A 64 4.13 0.53 -26.12
N VAL A 65 4.52 1.61 -25.43
CA VAL A 65 5.87 1.79 -24.86
C VAL A 65 5.76 1.98 -23.36
N TYR A 66 6.46 1.15 -22.59
CA TYR A 66 6.66 1.38 -21.17
C TYR A 66 7.83 2.33 -20.97
N ALA A 67 7.65 3.36 -20.16
CA ALA A 67 8.69 4.33 -19.83
C ALA A 67 8.85 4.45 -18.31
N ASP A 68 10.08 4.44 -17.84
CA ASP A 68 10.41 4.66 -16.43
C ASP A 68 11.71 5.46 -16.28
N HIS A 69 11.87 6.15 -15.16
CA HIS A 69 13.08 6.87 -14.80
C HIS A 69 13.80 6.19 -13.64
N VAL A 70 15.02 5.73 -13.90
CA VAL A 70 15.94 5.38 -12.82
C VAL A 70 16.62 6.66 -12.37
N ILE A 71 16.28 7.12 -11.17
CA ILE A 71 16.80 8.36 -10.58
C ILE A 71 17.87 8.08 -9.53
N CYS A 72 18.57 9.14 -9.12
CA CYS A 72 19.57 9.10 -8.03
C CYS A 72 20.76 8.17 -8.31
N LEU A 73 21.15 8.06 -9.58
CA LEU A 73 22.36 7.34 -9.99
C LEU A 73 23.62 8.17 -9.66
N PRO A 74 24.78 7.50 -9.52
CA PRO A 74 26.06 8.19 -9.42
C PRO A 74 26.24 9.18 -10.56
N GLN A 75 26.70 10.39 -10.22
CA GLN A 75 26.85 11.45 -11.19
C GLN A 75 27.91 11.09 -12.23
N THR A 76 27.54 11.14 -13.50
CA THR A 76 28.50 10.99 -14.61
C THR A 76 29.40 12.23 -14.72
N ARG A 77 30.49 12.14 -15.50
CA ARG A 77 31.38 13.29 -15.75
C ARG A 77 30.65 14.51 -16.33
N ASN A 78 29.57 14.28 -17.07
CA ASN A 78 28.77 15.33 -17.70
C ASN A 78 27.61 15.81 -16.81
N GLY A 79 27.54 15.36 -15.56
CA GLY A 79 26.55 15.81 -14.58
C GLY A 79 25.23 15.03 -14.56
N ASN A 80 25.05 14.02 -15.41
CA ASN A 80 23.80 13.23 -15.44
C ASN A 80 23.68 12.29 -14.23
N THR A 81 22.49 12.22 -13.65
CA THR A 81 22.15 11.37 -12.48
C THR A 81 20.90 10.50 -12.68
N ASN A 82 20.27 10.61 -13.85
CA ASN A 82 19.03 9.90 -14.16
C ASN A 82 19.15 9.18 -15.51
N MET A 83 18.42 8.09 -15.66
CA MET A 83 18.29 7.35 -16.91
C MET A 83 16.81 7.18 -17.24
N LEU A 84 16.43 7.47 -18.48
CA LEU A 84 15.11 7.12 -19.03
C LEU A 84 15.23 5.75 -19.68
N VAL A 85 14.39 4.81 -19.24
CA VAL A 85 14.28 3.47 -19.80
C VAL A 85 12.99 3.41 -20.61
N GLN A 86 13.08 2.95 -21.86
CA GLN A 86 11.93 2.72 -22.73
C GLN A 86 11.94 1.28 -23.22
N ILE A 87 10.81 0.60 -23.12
CA ILE A 87 10.64 -0.79 -23.53
C ILE A 87 9.45 -0.85 -24.48
N ASP A 88 9.67 -1.34 -25.69
CA ASP A 88 8.60 -1.66 -26.63
C ASP A 88 7.85 -2.90 -26.14
N HIS A 89 6.53 -2.81 -26.00
CA HIS A 89 5.71 -3.92 -25.50
C HIS A 89 5.53 -5.03 -26.55
N ALA A 90 5.69 -4.71 -27.84
CA ALA A 90 5.56 -5.67 -28.93
C ALA A 90 6.76 -6.61 -29.11
N MET A 91 7.85 -6.37 -28.37
CA MET A 91 9.13 -7.07 -28.49
C MET A 91 9.30 -8.22 -27.50
#